data_AF-A0A6G7YKA8-F1
#
_entry.id   AF-A0A6G7YKA8-F1
#
_cell.length_a   1.000
_cell.length_b   1.000
_cell.length_c   1.000
_cell.angle_alpha   90.00
_cell.angle_beta   90.00
_cell.angle_gamma   90.00
#
_symmetry.space_group_name_H-M   'P 1'
#
loop_
_entity.id
_entity.type
_entity.pdbx_description
1 polymer ?
#
loop_
_entity_poly.entity_id
_entity_poly.type
_entity_poly.pdbx_seq_one_letter_code
_entity_poly.pdbx_strand_id
1 'polypeptide(L)'
;MPPGTNSERSLTALLGSETPRLATPPLHHLTPDTSLGFEVIAFSERFCRVELMPWQRWWLIHALELRPDGRLRFRRILTLVSRQNGKTHLLKLVALWAMVSGRAQLVLGVAQDLVTARESWQGTIDLTEHHPALTALRGKNAVRLSTGDLAFTLTNGARYKIAPANGRAGRGLSVDLLILDELREHRDDAAWAALSATTTARPDGLIVAISNAGEERSIVLNGLRDSALAGADETLGLFEWSAPDNCELDDPRAWAQANPGLGHTIEDRTLASALATLTPGRFRTEHLCQRVESIETAIDLNAWQACADSLGTMDALRDRITLCLDVSSDLKHVSLVAAGQRQDGRVRVEPVGAWDSPDQARAALPDLLTRIDPRVLGWFPGGPAAALAADLRGLSKTVELKAGDVPSVCQGFAEQVTARRLVHSNDPLLNAHVSQTTKLTSGDGWRFSRRGLGHCDALYAAAGSVHLARTLPVSVGKPRIIVAA
;
A
#
# COMPACT_ATOMS: atom_id res chain seq x y z
N MET A 1 10.31 -23.28 48.05
CA MET A 1 10.75 -23.21 46.64
C MET A 1 11.30 -21.82 46.39
N PRO A 2 12.52 -21.66 45.85
CA PRO A 2 13.06 -20.34 45.57
C PRO A 2 12.37 -19.74 44.33
N PRO A 3 12.22 -18.41 44.24
CA PRO A 3 11.73 -17.75 43.05
C PRO A 3 12.77 -17.92 41.91
N GLY A 4 12.26 -18.30 40.75
CA GLY A 4 13.05 -18.60 39.56
C GLY A 4 13.90 -17.42 39.12
N THR A 5 15.13 -17.77 38.74
CA THR A 5 16.15 -16.94 38.11
C THR A 5 15.59 -16.14 36.94
N ASN A 6 15.72 -14.82 37.04
CA ASN A 6 15.56 -13.88 35.95
C ASN A 6 16.57 -14.27 34.86
N SER A 7 16.13 -14.86 33.75
CA SER A 7 17.03 -15.09 32.61
C SER A 7 17.34 -13.72 32.01
N GLU A 8 18.56 -13.23 32.24
CA GLU A 8 19.14 -12.11 31.52
C GLU A 8 19.09 -12.44 30.02
N ARG A 9 18.07 -11.95 29.32
CA ARG A 9 18.13 -11.78 27.87
C ARG A 9 19.24 -10.76 27.65
N SER A 10 20.38 -11.23 27.16
CA SER A 10 21.35 -10.35 26.49
C SER A 10 20.61 -9.65 25.36
N LEU A 11 20.19 -8.40 25.61
CA LEU A 11 19.51 -7.55 24.64
C LEU A 11 20.56 -7.00 23.68
N THR A 12 20.99 -7.81 22.71
CA THR A 12 21.54 -7.23 21.48
C THR A 12 20.45 -6.36 20.89
N ALA A 13 20.71 -5.05 20.82
CA ALA A 13 19.78 -4.09 20.23
C ALA A 13 19.40 -4.58 18.82
N LEU A 14 18.11 -4.58 18.51
CA LEU A 14 17.64 -4.96 17.18
C LEU A 14 18.13 -3.93 16.17
N LEU A 15 18.99 -4.36 15.25
CA LEU A 15 19.56 -3.50 14.20
C LEU A 15 18.88 -3.78 12.86
N GLY A 16 18.74 -2.73 12.06
CA GLY A 16 18.27 -2.82 10.69
C GLY A 16 19.26 -3.58 9.79
N SER A 17 18.74 -4.22 8.74
CA SER A 17 19.56 -4.94 7.77
C SER A 17 20.35 -3.97 6.89
N GLU A 18 21.67 -4.10 6.83
CA GLU A 18 22.50 -3.35 5.88
C GLU A 18 22.09 -3.68 4.44
N THR A 19 21.86 -4.95 4.14
CA THR A 19 21.56 -5.43 2.77
C THR A 19 20.06 -5.48 2.50
N PRO A 20 19.62 -5.17 1.27
CA PRO A 20 18.23 -5.29 0.87
C PRO A 20 17.78 -6.76 0.80
N ARG A 21 16.47 -6.99 0.87
CA ARG A 21 15.87 -8.32 0.64
C ARG A 21 15.98 -8.72 -0.82
N LEU A 22 15.66 -7.79 -1.72
CA LEU A 22 15.75 -7.97 -3.17
C LEU A 22 16.68 -6.91 -3.73
N ALA A 23 17.67 -7.34 -4.52
CA ALA A 23 18.53 -6.41 -5.24
C ALA A 23 19.00 -6.98 -6.57
N THR A 24 19.22 -6.09 -7.53
CA THR A 24 19.98 -6.41 -8.72
C THR A 24 21.42 -6.77 -8.31
N PRO A 25 21.91 -8.00 -8.60
CA PRO A 25 23.28 -8.39 -8.25
C PRO A 25 24.31 -7.52 -8.96
N PRO A 26 25.49 -7.27 -8.35
CA PRO A 26 26.55 -6.51 -9.00
C PRO A 26 27.06 -7.22 -10.26
N LEU A 27 27.46 -6.45 -11.26
CA LEU A 27 28.02 -6.94 -12.53
C LEU A 27 29.41 -7.54 -12.31
N HIS A 28 30.16 -6.99 -11.36
CA HIS A 28 31.48 -7.46 -10.95
C HIS A 28 31.78 -7.06 -9.50
N HIS A 29 32.91 -7.51 -8.97
CA HIS A 29 33.37 -7.11 -7.65
C HIS A 29 33.43 -5.57 -7.53
N LEU A 30 32.85 -5.02 -6.45
CA LEU A 30 32.72 -3.58 -6.26
C LEU A 30 33.93 -3.01 -5.50
N THR A 31 34.68 -2.13 -6.16
CA THR A 31 35.85 -1.42 -5.64
C THR A 31 35.73 0.07 -5.93
N PRO A 32 36.62 0.93 -5.40
CA PRO A 32 36.65 2.35 -5.75
C PRO A 32 36.79 2.63 -7.27
N ASP A 33 37.33 1.70 -8.05
CA ASP A 33 37.48 1.85 -9.50
C ASP A 33 36.22 1.43 -10.27
N THR A 34 35.36 0.62 -9.65
CA THR A 34 34.19 0.03 -10.32
C THR A 34 32.86 0.54 -9.76
N SER A 35 32.88 1.49 -8.83
CA SER A 35 31.69 2.15 -8.30
C SER A 35 32.00 3.56 -7.81
N LEU A 36 31.14 4.50 -8.18
CA LEU A 36 31.21 5.87 -7.69
C LEU A 36 30.71 6.01 -6.25
N GLY A 37 30.07 4.97 -5.70
CA GLY A 37 29.58 5.00 -4.32
C GLY A 37 30.66 5.30 -3.30
N PHE A 38 31.88 4.79 -3.51
CA PHE A 38 33.03 5.08 -2.66
C PHE A 38 33.41 6.56 -2.68
N GLU A 39 33.32 7.21 -3.85
CA GLU A 39 33.53 8.65 -4.00
C GLU A 39 32.46 9.44 -3.25
N VAL A 40 31.19 9.06 -3.36
CA VAL A 40 30.08 9.73 -2.65
C VAL A 40 30.22 9.58 -1.13
N ILE A 41 30.61 8.41 -0.65
CA ILE A 41 30.87 8.16 0.78
C ILE A 41 31.99 9.09 1.28
N ALA A 42 33.12 9.13 0.57
CA ALA A 42 34.23 10.00 0.93
C ALA A 42 33.82 11.48 0.88
N PHE A 43 32.98 11.87 -0.08
CA PHE A 43 32.45 13.22 -0.17
C PHE A 43 31.58 13.58 1.04
N SER A 44 30.67 12.69 1.41
CA SER A 44 29.74 12.85 2.53
C SER A 44 30.47 13.02 3.86
N GLU A 45 31.44 12.15 4.15
CA GLU A 45 32.15 12.16 5.43
C GLU A 45 33.14 13.33 5.53
N ARG A 46 33.88 13.63 4.45
CA ARG A 46 34.97 14.62 4.50
C ARG A 46 34.48 16.05 4.33
N PHE A 47 33.49 16.28 3.45
CA PHE A 47 33.03 17.63 3.13
C PHE A 47 31.69 17.95 3.79
N CYS A 48 30.71 17.05 3.72
CA CYS A 48 29.41 17.30 4.35
C CYS A 48 29.42 17.03 5.87
N ARG A 49 30.45 16.32 6.38
CA ARG A 49 30.54 15.87 7.79
C ARG A 49 29.30 15.09 8.23
N VAL A 50 28.78 14.29 7.30
CA VAL A 50 27.64 13.42 7.54
C VAL A 50 28.14 11.99 7.64
N GLU A 51 27.74 11.31 8.70
CA GLU A 51 27.91 9.87 8.83
C GLU A 51 26.74 9.14 8.14
N LEU A 52 27.05 8.23 7.23
CA LEU A 52 26.08 7.44 6.49
C LEU A 52 25.76 6.16 7.26
N MET A 53 24.46 5.83 7.35
CA MET A 53 24.04 4.52 7.85
C MET A 53 24.58 3.38 6.96
N PRO A 54 24.83 2.18 7.51
CA PRO A 54 25.39 1.06 6.76
C PRO A 54 24.68 0.80 5.43
N TRP A 55 23.34 0.78 5.44
CA TRP A 55 22.54 0.54 4.23
C TRP A 55 22.68 1.65 3.18
N GLN A 56 22.90 2.91 3.58
CA GLN A 56 23.12 4.02 2.66
C GLN A 56 24.47 3.86 1.96
N ARG A 57 25.51 3.41 2.68
CA ARG A 57 26.81 3.08 2.09
C ARG A 57 26.69 1.93 1.11
N TRP A 58 26.00 0.86 1.53
CA TRP A 58 25.72 -0.29 0.69
C TRP A 58 25.01 0.13 -0.60
N TRP A 59 23.94 0.94 -0.46
CA TRP A 59 23.18 1.47 -1.58
C TRP A 59 24.05 2.29 -2.53
N LEU A 60 24.86 3.23 -2.02
CA LEU A 60 25.73 4.07 -2.84
C LEU A 60 26.69 3.22 -3.67
N ILE A 61 27.30 2.20 -3.07
CA ILE A 61 28.27 1.32 -3.72
C ILE A 61 27.59 0.49 -4.81
N HIS A 62 26.39 -0.04 -4.58
CA HIS A 62 25.73 -0.92 -5.55
C HIS A 62 24.95 -0.13 -6.62
N ALA A 63 24.29 0.95 -6.25
CA ALA A 63 23.45 1.75 -7.14
C ALA A 63 24.26 2.62 -8.10
N LEU A 64 25.47 3.02 -7.74
CA LEU A 64 26.38 3.82 -8.58
C LEU A 64 27.51 2.98 -9.19
N GLU A 65 27.23 1.70 -9.43
CA GLU A 65 28.12 0.77 -10.12
C GLU A 65 28.46 1.27 -11.54
N LEU A 66 29.73 1.11 -11.91
CA LEU A 66 30.25 1.44 -13.22
C LEU A 66 30.36 0.19 -14.09
N ARG A 67 30.20 0.37 -15.39
CA ARG A 67 30.57 -0.61 -16.41
C ARG A 67 32.07 -0.54 -16.69
N PRO A 68 32.65 -1.54 -17.38
CA PRO A 68 34.05 -1.51 -17.80
C PRO A 68 34.45 -0.30 -18.66
N ASP A 69 33.49 0.36 -19.32
CA ASP A 69 33.71 1.59 -20.10
C ASP A 69 33.72 2.87 -19.25
N GLY A 70 33.58 2.73 -17.92
CA GLY A 70 33.56 3.84 -16.96
C GLY A 70 32.23 4.58 -16.86
N ARG A 71 31.18 4.15 -17.59
CA ARG A 71 29.83 4.73 -17.47
C ARG A 71 29.02 4.06 -16.38
N LEU A 72 28.00 4.76 -15.88
CA LEU A 72 27.04 4.17 -14.95
C LEU A 72 26.37 2.95 -15.59
N ARG A 73 26.29 1.85 -14.83
CA ARG A 73 25.55 0.65 -15.23
C ARG A 73 24.07 0.95 -15.39
N PHE A 74 23.49 1.59 -14.38
CA PHE A 74 22.07 1.86 -14.34
C PHE A 74 21.74 3.22 -14.94
N ARG A 75 20.69 3.23 -15.76
CA ARG A 75 20.02 4.45 -16.25
C ARG A 75 18.83 4.81 -15.36
N ARG A 76 18.25 3.81 -14.70
CA ARG A 76 17.15 3.93 -13.75
C ARG A 76 17.46 3.11 -12.52
N ILE A 77 17.24 3.68 -11.35
CA ILE A 77 17.37 3.02 -10.07
C ILE A 77 16.02 3.14 -9.36
N LEU A 78 15.40 2.00 -9.05
CA LEU A 78 14.23 1.91 -8.18
C LEU A 78 14.69 1.44 -6.80
N THR A 79 14.37 2.22 -5.77
CA THR A 79 14.70 1.87 -4.39
C THR A 79 13.45 1.87 -3.52
N LEU A 80 13.23 0.75 -2.83
CA LEU A 80 12.09 0.54 -1.95
C LEU A 80 12.60 0.38 -0.52
N VAL A 81 12.19 1.27 0.38
CA VAL A 81 12.53 1.18 1.81
C VAL A 81 11.47 1.89 2.64
N SER A 82 11.17 1.35 3.83
CA SER A 82 10.15 1.88 4.74
C SER A 82 10.37 3.35 5.16
N ARG A 83 9.33 3.98 5.72
CA ARG A 83 9.36 5.39 6.13
C ARG A 83 10.45 5.67 7.18
N GLN A 84 10.93 6.91 7.22
CA GLN A 84 11.92 7.41 8.19
C GLN A 84 13.29 6.71 8.22
N ASN A 85 13.63 5.92 7.20
CA ASN A 85 14.95 5.26 7.09
C ASN A 85 16.07 6.17 6.55
N GLY A 86 15.84 7.47 6.36
CA GLY A 86 16.88 8.40 5.86
C GLY A 86 17.01 8.49 4.33
N LYS A 87 16.00 8.07 3.57
CA LYS A 87 15.94 8.18 2.09
C LYS A 87 16.25 9.58 1.56
N THR A 88 15.49 10.57 2.04
CA THR A 88 15.59 11.94 1.55
C THR A 88 16.97 12.53 1.85
N HIS A 89 17.58 12.15 2.97
CA HIS A 89 18.94 12.57 3.30
C HIS A 89 19.99 12.00 2.31
N LEU A 90 19.87 10.72 1.99
CA LEU A 90 20.70 10.07 0.96
C LEU A 90 20.58 10.79 -0.40
N LEU A 91 19.36 11.10 -0.84
CA LEU A 91 19.14 11.82 -2.10
C LEU A 91 19.77 13.21 -2.13
N LYS A 92 19.72 13.96 -1.03
CA LYS A 92 20.35 15.29 -0.91
C LYS A 92 21.86 15.21 -1.15
N LEU A 93 22.52 14.19 -0.61
CA LEU A 93 23.95 13.95 -0.77
C LEU A 93 24.30 13.56 -2.21
N VAL A 94 23.54 12.65 -2.82
CA VAL A 94 23.74 12.25 -4.23
C VAL A 94 23.59 13.45 -5.16
N ALA A 95 22.56 14.29 -4.94
CA ALA A 95 22.35 15.51 -5.72
C ALA A 95 23.54 16.47 -5.61
N LEU A 96 23.97 16.77 -4.38
CA LEU A 96 25.07 17.70 -4.15
C LEU A 96 26.39 17.17 -4.72
N TRP A 97 26.72 15.91 -4.46
CA TRP A 97 27.93 15.27 -4.98
C TRP A 97 27.95 15.29 -6.50
N ALA A 98 26.85 14.95 -7.17
CA ALA A 98 26.79 14.94 -8.63
C ALA A 98 27.04 16.33 -9.23
N MET A 99 26.53 17.39 -8.58
CA MET A 99 26.80 18.77 -8.99
C MET A 99 28.25 19.19 -8.75
N VAL A 100 28.81 18.86 -7.58
CA VAL A 100 30.17 19.25 -7.18
C VAL A 100 31.23 18.52 -8.01
N SER A 101 31.05 17.22 -8.25
CA SER A 101 31.93 16.39 -9.08
C SER A 101 31.86 16.73 -10.58
N GLY A 102 30.88 17.54 -10.99
CA GLY A 102 30.66 17.88 -12.40
C GLY A 102 29.92 16.81 -13.20
N ARG A 103 29.47 15.73 -12.56
CA ARG A 103 28.69 14.64 -13.19
C ARG A 103 27.27 15.05 -13.57
N ALA A 104 26.71 16.05 -12.88
CA ALA A 104 25.41 16.62 -13.23
C ALA A 104 25.50 18.14 -13.38
N GLN A 105 25.21 18.64 -14.57
CA GLN A 105 25.00 20.08 -14.82
C GLN A 105 23.59 20.51 -14.45
N LEU A 106 22.61 19.60 -14.55
CA LEU A 106 21.24 19.83 -14.10
C LEU A 106 20.71 18.63 -13.30
N VAL A 107 20.42 18.88 -12.03
CA VAL A 107 19.64 18.00 -11.15
C VAL A 107 18.19 18.50 -11.13
N LEU A 108 17.23 17.60 -11.29
CA LEU A 108 15.81 17.88 -11.11
C LEU A 108 15.23 17.00 -10.00
N GLY A 109 14.76 17.63 -8.92
CA GLY A 109 14.10 16.96 -7.80
C GLY A 109 12.59 17.07 -7.92
N VAL A 110 11.91 15.94 -7.82
CA VAL A 110 10.46 15.86 -7.99
C VAL A 110 9.83 15.17 -6.79
N ALA A 111 8.76 15.78 -6.29
CA ALA A 111 7.90 15.23 -5.24
C ALA A 111 6.43 15.47 -5.61
N GLN A 112 5.50 14.98 -4.79
CA GLN A 112 4.05 15.14 -5.02
C GLN A 112 3.62 16.59 -5.20
N ASP A 113 4.19 17.48 -4.38
CA ASP A 113 3.93 18.91 -4.41
C ASP A 113 5.24 19.71 -4.29
N LEU A 114 5.14 21.01 -4.60
CA LEU A 114 6.31 21.90 -4.62
C LEU A 114 6.85 22.21 -3.21
N VAL A 115 6.03 22.12 -2.17
CA VAL A 115 6.45 22.36 -0.78
C VAL A 115 7.37 21.23 -0.33
N THR A 116 6.93 19.99 -0.50
CA THR A 116 7.72 18.79 -0.21
C THR A 116 9.03 18.77 -0.99
N ALA A 117 8.99 19.10 -2.29
CA ALA A 117 10.21 19.19 -3.10
C ALA A 117 11.17 20.28 -2.59
N ARG A 118 10.63 21.41 -2.11
CA ARG A 118 11.41 22.53 -1.57
C ARG A 118 12.12 22.18 -0.27
N GLU A 119 11.52 21.39 0.61
CA GLU A 119 12.19 20.94 1.84
C GLU A 119 13.43 20.09 1.55
N SER A 120 13.32 19.16 0.59
CA SER A 120 14.47 18.35 0.17
C SER A 120 15.56 19.22 -0.44
N TRP A 121 15.18 20.12 -1.35
CA TRP A 121 16.10 21.04 -2.01
C TRP A 121 16.79 22.03 -1.07
N GLN A 122 16.05 22.60 -0.11
CA GLN A 122 16.63 23.48 0.91
C GLN A 122 17.65 22.71 1.76
N GLY A 123 17.33 21.48 2.17
CA GLY A 123 18.29 20.65 2.90
C GLY A 123 19.58 20.36 2.14
N THR A 124 19.55 20.30 0.80
CA THR A 124 20.78 20.21 -0.01
C THR A 124 21.61 21.49 0.04
N ILE A 125 20.97 22.65 0.09
CA ILE A 125 21.66 23.94 0.26
C ILE A 125 22.32 23.99 1.64
N ASP A 126 21.61 23.56 2.68
CA ASP A 126 22.09 23.59 4.05
C ASP A 126 23.34 22.71 4.23
N LEU A 127 23.45 21.59 3.51
CA LEU A 127 24.67 20.76 3.48
C LEU A 127 25.92 21.53 3.01
N THR A 128 25.76 22.58 2.21
CA THR A 128 26.90 23.40 1.75
C THR A 128 27.42 24.36 2.80
N GLU A 129 26.66 24.64 3.85
CA GLU A 129 27.00 25.65 4.87
C GLU A 129 27.96 25.11 5.93
N HIS A 130 28.09 23.78 6.03
CA HIS A 130 28.85 23.09 7.08
C HIS A 130 30.36 23.04 6.82
N HIS A 131 30.83 23.42 5.63
CA HIS A 131 32.25 23.36 5.28
C HIS A 131 32.67 24.52 4.36
N PRO A 132 33.76 25.27 4.69
CA PRO A 132 34.18 26.43 3.90
C PRO A 132 34.39 26.15 2.41
N ALA A 133 34.92 24.97 2.07
CA ALA A 133 35.09 24.56 0.68
C ALA A 133 33.75 24.41 -0.06
N LEU A 134 32.69 23.90 0.58
CA LEU A 134 31.37 23.79 -0.05
C LEU A 134 30.69 25.16 -0.15
N THR A 135 30.81 26.00 0.88
CA THR A 135 30.34 27.39 0.84
C THR A 135 30.96 28.16 -0.33
N ALA A 136 32.26 27.98 -0.57
CA ALA A 136 32.98 28.62 -1.67
C ALA A 136 32.52 28.16 -3.06
N LEU A 137 31.85 27.00 -3.17
CA LEU A 137 31.27 26.51 -4.42
C LEU A 137 29.91 27.11 -4.73
N ARG A 138 29.28 27.86 -3.82
CA ARG A 138 28.00 28.54 -4.08
C ARG A 138 28.21 29.66 -5.10
N GLY A 139 27.42 29.64 -6.18
CA GLY A 139 27.49 30.68 -7.22
C GLY A 139 27.08 32.06 -6.72
N LYS A 140 27.35 33.11 -7.51
CA LYS A 140 26.78 34.44 -7.26
C LYS A 140 25.25 34.35 -7.35
N ASN A 141 24.52 34.83 -6.35
CA ASN A 141 23.08 34.64 -6.22
C ASN A 141 22.69 33.14 -6.31
N ALA A 142 23.44 32.27 -5.62
CA ALA A 142 23.30 30.82 -5.69
C ALA A 142 21.87 30.31 -5.54
N VAL A 143 21.03 31.01 -4.76
CA VAL A 143 19.66 30.60 -4.47
C VAL A 143 18.69 31.55 -5.13
N ARG A 144 17.89 31.05 -6.07
CA ARG A 144 16.80 31.79 -6.71
C ARG A 144 15.46 31.32 -6.18
N LEU A 145 14.65 32.26 -5.68
CA LEU A 145 13.36 31.99 -5.04
C LEU A 145 12.14 32.51 -5.83
N SER A 146 12.30 32.85 -7.11
CA SER A 146 11.20 33.39 -7.92
C SER A 146 10.15 32.34 -8.25
N THR A 147 8.86 32.75 -8.26
CA THR A 147 7.72 31.93 -8.65
C THR A 147 7.96 31.27 -10.01
N GLY A 148 8.09 29.94 -10.04
CA GLY A 148 8.30 29.14 -11.26
C GLY A 148 9.76 28.85 -11.64
N ASP A 149 10.75 29.40 -10.93
CA ASP A 149 12.18 29.13 -11.21
C ASP A 149 13.00 29.03 -9.91
N LEU A 150 12.68 28.03 -9.09
CA LEU A 150 13.44 27.66 -7.91
C LEU A 150 14.70 26.90 -8.34
N ALA A 151 15.87 27.47 -8.07
CA ALA A 151 17.15 26.94 -8.53
C ALA A 151 18.28 27.24 -7.54
N PHE A 152 19.08 26.21 -7.25
CA PHE A 152 20.34 26.32 -6.52
C PHE A 152 21.50 26.15 -7.50
N THR A 153 22.45 27.08 -7.53
CA THR A 153 23.52 27.13 -8.56
C THR A 153 24.90 27.18 -7.93
N LEU A 154 25.81 26.33 -8.43
CA LEU A 154 27.22 26.32 -8.04
C LEU A 154 28.09 27.17 -8.98
N THR A 155 29.32 27.47 -8.56
CA THR A 155 30.32 28.25 -9.33
C THR A 155 30.71 27.59 -10.66
N ASN A 156 30.59 26.26 -10.76
CA ASN A 156 30.81 25.51 -12.00
C ASN A 156 29.61 25.54 -12.96
N GLY A 157 28.53 26.26 -12.63
CA GLY A 157 27.32 26.38 -13.43
C GLY A 157 26.28 25.27 -13.23
N ALA A 158 26.58 24.24 -12.42
CA ALA A 158 25.62 23.18 -12.11
C ALA A 158 24.41 23.73 -11.35
N ARG A 159 23.22 23.23 -11.68
CA ARG A 159 21.94 23.70 -11.11
C ARG A 159 21.11 22.57 -10.53
N TYR A 160 20.54 22.78 -9.36
CA TYR A 160 19.49 21.94 -8.79
C TYR A 160 18.15 22.69 -8.83
N LYS A 161 17.22 22.17 -9.63
CA LYS A 161 15.84 22.67 -9.75
C LYS A 161 14.85 21.68 -9.14
N ILE A 162 13.65 22.17 -8.83
CA ILE A 162 12.55 21.34 -8.35
C ILE A 162 11.28 21.50 -9.17
N ALA A 163 10.45 20.45 -9.20
CA ALA A 163 9.14 20.47 -9.83
C ALA A 163 8.16 19.52 -9.11
N PRO A 164 6.84 19.78 -9.17
CA PRO A 164 5.84 18.80 -8.76
C PRO A 164 5.72 17.65 -9.78
N ALA A 165 5.28 16.47 -9.33
CA ALA A 165 5.05 15.31 -10.17
C ALA A 165 3.77 15.45 -11.03
N ASN A 166 3.87 16.09 -12.20
CA ASN A 166 2.76 16.20 -13.15
C ASN A 166 3.21 16.06 -14.61
N GLY A 167 2.26 15.83 -15.54
CA GLY A 167 2.54 15.59 -16.97
C GLY A 167 3.12 16.78 -17.77
N ARG A 168 3.34 17.94 -17.12
CA ARG A 168 4.02 19.11 -17.69
C ARG A 168 5.42 19.32 -17.10
N ALA A 169 5.75 18.62 -16.03
CA ALA A 169 7.01 18.79 -15.32
C ALA A 169 8.21 18.43 -16.19
N GLY A 170 9.29 19.21 -16.07
CA GLY A 170 10.56 18.95 -16.75
C GLY A 170 10.57 19.17 -18.27
N ARG A 171 9.44 19.48 -18.92
CA ARG A 171 9.39 19.68 -20.38
C ARG A 171 10.36 20.78 -20.83
N GLY A 172 11.17 20.45 -21.84
CA GLY A 172 12.20 21.36 -22.39
C GLY A 172 13.52 21.38 -21.61
N LEU A 173 13.65 20.59 -20.54
CA LEU A 173 14.91 20.43 -19.81
C LEU A 173 15.67 19.19 -20.33
N SER A 174 17.00 19.27 -20.28
CA SER A 174 17.90 18.12 -20.45
C SER A 174 18.59 17.86 -19.11
N VAL A 175 18.04 16.91 -18.36
CA VAL A 175 18.39 16.61 -16.96
C VAL A 175 19.45 15.52 -16.90
N ASP A 176 20.51 15.72 -16.13
CA ASP A 176 21.57 14.72 -15.92
C ASP A 176 21.22 13.77 -14.78
N LEU A 177 20.61 14.29 -13.70
CA LEU A 177 20.12 13.50 -12.57
C LEU A 177 18.68 13.88 -12.23
N LEU A 178 17.75 12.96 -12.45
CA LEU A 178 16.35 13.08 -12.07
C LEU A 178 16.12 12.31 -10.77
N ILE A 179 15.65 12.99 -9.73
CA ILE A 179 15.30 12.39 -8.43
C ILE A 179 13.79 12.42 -8.28
N LEU A 180 13.18 11.25 -8.07
CA LEU A 180 11.75 11.06 -7.84
C LEU A 180 11.55 10.46 -6.44
N ASP A 181 11.03 11.26 -5.51
CA ASP A 181 10.68 10.79 -4.16
C ASP A 181 9.19 10.42 -4.09
N GLU A 182 8.83 9.46 -3.23
CA GLU A 182 7.46 8.96 -3.03
C GLU A 182 6.79 8.47 -4.35
N LEU A 183 7.53 7.72 -5.18
CA LEU A 183 7.04 7.19 -6.46
C LEU A 183 5.72 6.40 -6.36
N ARG A 184 5.41 5.83 -5.18
CA ARG A 184 4.12 5.14 -4.92
C ARG A 184 2.89 6.01 -5.19
N GLU A 185 3.05 7.32 -5.24
CA GLU A 185 1.97 8.27 -5.42
C GLU A 185 1.63 8.55 -6.89
N HIS A 186 2.43 8.03 -7.82
CA HIS A 186 2.15 8.10 -9.25
C HIS A 186 1.02 7.12 -9.60
N ARG A 187 -0.20 7.65 -9.72
CA ARG A 187 -1.43 6.89 -10.00
C ARG A 187 -1.67 6.65 -11.49
N ASP A 188 -0.87 7.28 -12.34
CA ASP A 188 -0.86 7.13 -13.80
C ASP A 188 0.58 7.35 -14.32
N ASP A 189 0.77 7.12 -15.63
CA ASP A 189 2.07 7.24 -16.28
C ASP A 189 2.42 8.68 -16.74
N ALA A 190 1.51 9.65 -16.60
CA ALA A 190 1.65 10.95 -17.27
C ALA A 190 2.86 11.73 -16.76
N ALA A 191 3.07 11.77 -15.45
CA ALA A 191 4.23 12.41 -14.84
C ALA A 191 5.53 11.68 -15.19
N TRP A 192 5.51 10.33 -15.11
CA TRP A 192 6.68 9.51 -15.42
C TRP A 192 7.13 9.66 -16.87
N ALA A 193 6.20 9.62 -17.83
CA ALA A 193 6.50 9.77 -19.25
C ALA A 193 7.10 11.15 -19.56
N ALA A 194 6.60 12.21 -18.94
CA ALA A 194 7.14 13.56 -19.13
C ALA A 194 8.55 13.70 -18.53
N LEU A 195 8.77 13.18 -17.33
CA LEU A 195 10.02 13.37 -16.57
C LEU A 195 11.14 12.45 -17.06
N SER A 196 10.87 11.17 -17.28
CA SER A 196 11.89 10.21 -17.72
C SER A 196 12.48 10.55 -19.10
N ALA A 197 11.70 11.20 -19.98
CA ALA A 197 12.19 11.67 -21.28
C ALA A 197 13.26 12.77 -21.16
N THR A 198 13.33 13.49 -20.03
CA THR A 198 14.28 14.61 -19.85
C THR A 198 15.75 14.15 -19.74
N THR A 199 15.98 12.88 -19.39
CA THR A 199 17.32 12.31 -19.25
C THR A 199 17.82 11.61 -20.53
N THR A 200 16.96 11.43 -21.53
CA THR A 200 17.26 10.65 -22.76
C THR A 200 18.43 11.24 -23.55
N ALA A 201 18.52 12.57 -23.63
CA ALA A 201 19.60 13.25 -24.36
C ALA A 201 20.96 13.24 -23.63
N ARG A 202 21.03 12.74 -22.39
CA ARG A 202 22.25 12.72 -21.58
C ARG A 202 22.93 11.35 -21.63
N PRO A 203 24.21 11.26 -22.08
CA PRO A 203 24.95 9.99 -22.15
C PRO A 203 25.07 9.23 -20.83
N ASP A 204 25.09 9.94 -19.70
CA ASP A 204 25.12 9.39 -18.34
C ASP A 204 23.89 9.84 -17.52
N GLY A 205 22.78 10.17 -18.20
CA GLY A 205 21.53 10.55 -17.55
C GLY A 205 21.01 9.46 -16.62
N LEU A 206 20.77 9.81 -15.35
CA LEU A 206 20.35 8.89 -14.31
C LEU A 206 19.00 9.30 -13.72
N ILE A 207 18.11 8.33 -13.56
CA ILE A 207 16.86 8.47 -12.81
C ILE A 207 16.99 7.69 -11.51
N VAL A 208 16.87 8.37 -10.38
CA VAL A 208 16.79 7.76 -9.05
C VAL A 208 15.36 7.92 -8.55
N ALA A 209 14.61 6.82 -8.55
CA ALA A 209 13.27 6.77 -7.98
C ALA A 209 13.30 6.00 -6.65
N ILE A 210 12.86 6.64 -5.57
CA ILE A 210 12.87 6.07 -4.23
C ILE A 210 11.50 6.23 -3.58
N SER A 211 11.06 5.21 -2.84
CA SER A 211 9.75 5.19 -2.19
C SER A 211 9.73 4.12 -1.10
N ASN A 212 8.69 4.10 -0.27
CA ASN A 212 8.22 2.83 0.29
C ASN A 212 7.23 2.16 -0.68
N ALA A 213 6.89 0.90 -0.44
CA ALA A 213 5.90 0.20 -1.25
C ALA A 213 4.53 0.88 -1.21
N GLY A 214 3.80 0.70 -2.31
CA GLY A 214 2.51 1.31 -2.53
C GLY A 214 1.36 0.32 -2.46
N GLU A 215 0.27 0.72 -3.08
CA GLU A 215 -0.87 -0.16 -3.31
C GLU A 215 -1.04 -0.45 -4.79
N GLU A 216 -2.10 -1.14 -5.18
CA GLU A 216 -2.27 -1.55 -6.58
C GLU A 216 -2.31 -0.35 -7.55
N ARG A 217 -2.91 0.77 -7.12
CA ARG A 217 -2.92 2.03 -7.90
C ARG A 217 -1.59 2.80 -7.91
N SER A 218 -0.49 2.24 -7.42
CA SER A 218 0.87 2.79 -7.53
C SER A 218 1.53 2.36 -8.85
N ILE A 219 0.92 2.79 -9.97
CA ILE A 219 1.12 2.21 -11.31
C ILE A 219 2.59 2.18 -11.74
N VAL A 220 3.28 3.32 -11.70
CA VAL A 220 4.67 3.42 -12.16
C VAL A 220 5.62 2.62 -11.27
N LEU A 221 5.44 2.69 -9.94
CA LEU A 221 6.26 1.97 -8.98
C LEU A 221 6.13 0.46 -9.16
N ASN A 222 4.90 -0.05 -9.28
CA ASN A 222 4.63 -1.47 -9.46
C ASN A 222 5.18 -1.94 -10.81
N GLY A 223 4.96 -1.19 -11.90
CA GLY A 223 5.48 -1.54 -13.23
C GLY A 223 7.01 -1.60 -13.30
N LEU A 224 7.72 -0.65 -12.68
CA LEU A 224 9.19 -0.69 -12.61
C LEU A 224 9.69 -1.84 -11.74
N ARG A 225 9.05 -2.11 -10.61
CA ARG A 225 9.42 -3.23 -9.74
C ARG A 225 9.26 -4.57 -10.46
N ASP A 226 8.11 -4.79 -11.08
CA ASP A 226 7.79 -6.03 -11.78
C ASP A 226 8.73 -6.24 -12.98
N SER A 227 9.06 -5.17 -13.72
CA SER A 227 10.07 -5.19 -14.80
C SER A 227 11.48 -5.54 -14.31
N ALA A 228 11.90 -4.96 -13.19
CA ALA A 228 13.22 -5.24 -12.61
C ALA A 228 13.34 -6.69 -12.12
N LEU A 229 12.29 -7.23 -11.49
CA LEU A 229 12.24 -8.62 -11.05
C LEU A 229 12.22 -9.61 -12.23
N ALA A 230 11.59 -9.23 -13.35
CA ALA A 230 11.63 -10.02 -14.58
C ALA A 230 13.02 -10.01 -15.25
N GLY A 231 13.90 -9.07 -14.90
CA GLY A 231 15.27 -8.98 -15.43
C GLY A 231 15.35 -8.60 -16.92
N ALA A 232 14.29 -8.01 -17.49
CA ALA A 232 14.22 -7.70 -18.92
C ALA A 232 15.09 -6.49 -19.33
N ASP A 233 15.50 -5.65 -18.37
CA ASP A 233 16.20 -4.40 -18.60
C ASP A 233 17.42 -4.29 -17.69
N GLU A 234 18.60 -4.58 -18.23
CA GLU A 234 19.87 -4.54 -17.48
C GLU A 234 20.26 -3.12 -17.02
N THR A 235 19.60 -2.08 -17.55
CA THR A 235 19.82 -0.68 -17.16
C THR A 235 18.95 -0.23 -16.00
N LEU A 236 18.07 -1.10 -15.50
CA LEU A 236 17.21 -0.88 -14.34
C LEU A 236 17.77 -1.62 -13.10
N GLY A 237 18.21 -0.85 -12.11
CA GLY A 237 18.62 -1.37 -10.81
C GLY A 237 17.46 -1.37 -9.82
N LEU A 238 17.21 -2.50 -9.14
CA LEU A 238 16.28 -2.61 -8.03
C LEU A 238 17.06 -2.79 -6.73
N PHE A 239 16.69 -2.05 -5.69
CA PHE A 239 17.21 -2.21 -4.33
C PHE A 239 16.06 -2.06 -3.31
N GLU A 240 15.60 -3.18 -2.76
CA GLU A 240 14.38 -3.25 -1.95
C GLU A 240 14.66 -3.83 -0.56
N TRP A 241 14.54 -2.96 0.45
CA TRP A 241 14.42 -3.31 1.86
C TRP A 241 12.94 -3.45 2.20
N SER A 242 12.44 -4.67 2.07
CA SER A 242 11.07 -5.05 2.44
C SER A 242 11.06 -6.30 3.30
N ALA A 243 10.07 -6.40 4.17
CA ALA A 243 9.85 -7.61 4.95
C ALA A 243 9.45 -8.78 4.03
N PRO A 244 9.73 -10.04 4.42
CA PRO A 244 9.23 -11.21 3.71
C PRO A 244 7.72 -11.13 3.51
N ASP A 245 7.26 -11.54 2.34
CA ASP A 245 5.83 -11.53 2.03
C ASP A 245 5.08 -12.43 3.03
N ASN A 246 3.87 -12.03 3.43
CA ASN A 246 3.04 -12.72 4.43
C ASN A 246 3.65 -12.85 5.83
N CYS A 247 4.71 -12.11 6.18
CA CYS A 247 5.20 -12.09 7.56
C CYS A 247 4.13 -11.57 8.54
N GLU A 248 4.25 -12.02 9.79
CA GLU A 248 3.49 -11.45 10.91
C GLU A 248 3.85 -9.98 11.10
N LEU A 249 2.88 -9.19 11.53
CA LEU A 249 3.07 -7.73 11.65
C LEU A 249 3.98 -7.36 12.82
N ASP A 250 4.09 -8.22 13.83
CA ASP A 250 4.88 -8.04 15.05
C ASP A 250 6.22 -8.79 15.03
N ASP A 251 6.63 -9.35 13.88
CA ASP A 251 7.92 -10.03 13.75
C ASP A 251 9.10 -9.03 13.75
N PRO A 252 9.97 -9.03 14.79
CA PRO A 252 11.09 -8.10 14.87
C PRO A 252 12.13 -8.31 13.76
N ARG A 253 12.25 -9.52 13.19
CA ARG A 253 13.17 -9.79 12.07
C ARG A 253 12.65 -9.16 10.78
N ALA A 254 11.34 -9.22 10.55
CA ALA A 254 10.68 -8.53 9.45
C ALA A 254 10.86 -7.01 9.56
N TRP A 255 10.76 -6.46 10.77
CA TRP A 255 11.03 -5.05 11.03
C TRP A 255 12.46 -4.66 10.69
N ALA A 256 13.44 -5.42 11.14
CA ALA A 256 14.86 -5.20 10.84
C ALA A 256 15.15 -5.25 9.33
N GLN A 257 14.55 -6.20 8.59
CA GLN A 257 14.76 -6.33 7.15
C GLN A 257 14.20 -5.13 6.35
N ALA A 258 13.03 -4.60 6.75
CA ALA A 258 12.37 -3.50 6.06
C ALA A 258 12.86 -2.11 6.49
N ASN A 259 13.42 -2.00 7.71
CA ASN A 259 13.86 -0.75 8.32
C ASN A 259 15.36 -0.76 8.58
N PRO A 260 16.20 -0.54 7.56
CA PRO A 260 17.64 -0.54 7.74
C PRO A 260 18.19 0.60 8.63
N GLY A 261 17.37 1.60 8.95
CA GLY A 261 17.68 2.64 9.95
C GLY A 261 17.31 2.26 11.39
N LEU A 262 16.78 1.06 11.63
CA LEU A 262 16.50 0.55 12.97
C LEU A 262 17.80 0.40 13.77
N GLY A 263 17.82 0.93 14.99
CA GLY A 263 19.03 1.04 15.81
C GLY A 263 19.92 2.24 15.48
N HIS A 264 19.54 3.06 14.48
CA HIS A 264 20.25 4.29 14.11
C HIS A 264 19.34 5.52 14.25
N THR A 265 18.28 5.59 13.45
CA THR A 265 17.29 6.69 13.45
C THR A 265 15.90 6.23 13.85
N ILE A 266 15.66 4.92 13.88
CA ILE A 266 14.39 4.29 14.26
C ILE A 266 14.65 3.40 15.47
N GLU A 267 13.74 3.44 16.45
CA GLU A 267 13.74 2.54 17.59
C GLU A 267 12.61 1.51 17.45
N ASP A 268 12.81 0.32 18.00
CA ASP A 268 11.84 -0.78 17.98
C ASP A 268 10.49 -0.38 18.60
N ARG A 269 10.50 0.37 19.70
CA ARG A 269 9.29 0.90 20.35
C ARG A 269 8.46 1.81 19.44
N THR A 270 9.10 2.51 18.51
CA THR A 270 8.40 3.37 17.53
C THR A 270 7.60 2.53 16.54
N LEU A 271 8.17 1.39 16.11
CA LEU A 271 7.48 0.44 15.24
C LEU A 271 6.34 -0.28 15.99
N ALA A 272 6.57 -0.68 17.24
CA ALA A 272 5.51 -1.27 18.07
C ALA A 272 4.34 -0.28 18.30
N SER A 273 4.63 1.00 18.53
CA SER A 273 3.60 2.04 18.66
C SER A 273 2.85 2.29 17.35
N ALA A 274 3.55 2.26 16.20
CA ALA A 274 2.92 2.38 14.90
C ALA A 274 2.00 1.17 14.61
N LEU A 275 2.42 -0.04 14.95
CA LEU A 275 1.60 -1.25 14.81
C LEU A 275 0.31 -1.16 15.62
N ALA A 276 0.38 -0.61 16.84
CA ALA A 276 -0.79 -0.46 17.71
C ALA A 276 -1.82 0.58 17.20
N THR A 277 -1.44 1.46 16.27
CA THR A 277 -2.25 2.62 15.85
C THR A 277 -2.67 2.57 14.38
N LEU A 278 -1.87 1.93 13.52
CA LEU A 278 -2.12 1.84 12.09
C LEU A 278 -2.96 0.62 11.74
N THR A 279 -3.72 0.73 10.65
CA THR A 279 -4.33 -0.45 10.03
C THR A 279 -3.25 -1.38 9.49
N PRO A 280 -3.52 -2.70 9.35
CA PRO A 280 -2.56 -3.63 8.76
C PRO A 280 -2.01 -3.18 7.40
N GLY A 281 -2.86 -2.68 6.50
CA GLY A 281 -2.42 -2.18 5.19
C GLY A 281 -1.46 -0.99 5.26
N ARG A 282 -1.76 -0.02 6.15
CA ARG A 282 -0.86 1.12 6.42
C ARG A 282 0.45 0.66 7.03
N PHE A 283 0.43 -0.21 8.03
CA PHE A 283 1.65 -0.73 8.64
C PHE A 283 2.51 -1.51 7.64
N ARG A 284 1.90 -2.39 6.83
CA ARG A 284 2.58 -3.17 5.79
C ARG A 284 3.29 -2.27 4.77
N THR A 285 2.61 -1.24 4.27
CA THR A 285 3.20 -0.31 3.30
C THR A 285 4.23 0.65 3.90
N GLU A 286 3.95 1.20 5.08
CA GLU A 286 4.77 2.26 5.68
C GLU A 286 5.99 1.74 6.44
N HIS A 287 5.86 0.59 7.13
CA HIS A 287 6.87 0.05 8.03
C HIS A 287 7.43 -1.31 7.59
N LEU A 288 6.72 -2.09 6.76
CA LEU A 288 7.23 -3.35 6.21
C LEU A 288 7.63 -3.25 4.72
N CYS A 289 7.38 -2.11 4.08
CA CYS A 289 7.63 -1.87 2.66
C CYS A 289 7.04 -2.97 1.76
N GLN A 290 5.83 -3.44 2.07
CA GLN A 290 5.11 -4.45 1.31
C GLN A 290 4.03 -3.82 0.42
N ARG A 291 3.94 -4.28 -0.84
CA ARG A 291 2.80 -3.95 -1.71
C ARG A 291 1.54 -4.56 -1.13
N VAL A 292 0.48 -3.76 -1.08
CA VAL A 292 -0.87 -4.20 -0.68
C VAL A 292 -1.85 -3.92 -1.82
N GLU A 293 -3.01 -4.56 -1.82
CA GLU A 293 -4.04 -4.22 -2.82
C GLU A 293 -4.62 -2.83 -2.55
N SER A 294 -4.95 -2.56 -1.27
CA SER A 294 -5.36 -1.24 -0.80
C SER A 294 -4.85 -0.93 0.61
N ILE A 295 -4.49 0.34 0.84
CA ILE A 295 -4.02 0.83 2.14
C ILE A 295 -5.19 1.03 3.12
N GLU A 296 -6.36 1.41 2.62
CA GLU A 296 -7.56 1.70 3.43
C GLU A 296 -8.71 0.78 3.08
N THR A 297 -9.12 -0.05 4.03
CA THR A 297 -10.25 -0.96 3.88
C THR A 297 -11.52 -0.37 4.46
N ALA A 298 -12.67 -0.75 3.90
CA ALA A 298 -13.98 -0.36 4.40
C ALA A 298 -14.30 -1.01 5.76
N ILE A 299 -13.70 -2.15 6.02
CA ILE A 299 -13.84 -2.96 7.23
C ILE A 299 -12.50 -2.98 7.97
N ASP A 300 -12.55 -2.85 9.29
CA ASP A 300 -11.38 -3.06 10.15
C ASP A 300 -10.97 -4.54 10.12
N LEU A 301 -9.80 -4.83 9.56
CA LEU A 301 -9.31 -6.19 9.35
C LEU A 301 -8.96 -6.91 10.66
N ASN A 302 -8.50 -6.18 11.68
CA ASN A 302 -8.19 -6.77 12.99
C ASN A 302 -9.48 -7.16 13.71
N ALA A 303 -10.50 -6.28 13.66
CA ALA A 303 -11.82 -6.58 14.21
C ALA A 303 -12.50 -7.72 13.44
N TRP A 304 -12.34 -7.76 12.10
CA TRP A 304 -12.79 -8.88 11.27
C TRP A 304 -12.15 -10.20 11.70
N GLN A 305 -10.81 -10.27 11.78
CA GLN A 305 -10.11 -11.48 12.23
C GLN A 305 -10.54 -11.92 13.64
N ALA A 306 -10.79 -10.98 14.55
CA ALA A 306 -11.31 -11.28 15.89
C ALA A 306 -12.74 -11.86 15.89
N CYS A 307 -13.48 -11.75 14.79
CA CYS A 307 -14.80 -12.35 14.59
C CYS A 307 -14.73 -13.77 13.99
N ALA A 308 -13.55 -14.30 13.69
CA ALA A 308 -13.41 -15.62 13.09
C ALA A 308 -13.79 -16.76 14.07
N ASP A 309 -14.63 -17.67 13.60
CA ASP A 309 -15.08 -18.89 14.28
C ASP A 309 -15.28 -20.00 13.23
N SER A 310 -14.18 -20.64 12.86
CA SER A 310 -14.13 -21.69 11.83
C SER A 310 -14.79 -23.01 12.24
N LEU A 311 -15.12 -23.20 13.53
CA LEU A 311 -15.72 -24.44 14.03
C LEU A 311 -17.23 -24.32 14.24
N GLY A 312 -17.78 -23.12 14.34
CA GLY A 312 -19.22 -22.94 14.46
C GLY A 312 -19.99 -23.37 13.21
N THR A 313 -21.30 -23.57 13.35
CA THR A 313 -22.22 -23.88 12.24
C THR A 313 -23.50 -23.04 12.35
N MET A 314 -24.31 -23.02 11.28
CA MET A 314 -25.64 -22.39 11.28
C MET A 314 -26.79 -23.36 11.60
N ASP A 315 -26.52 -24.58 12.06
CA ASP A 315 -27.57 -25.59 12.30
C ASP A 315 -28.62 -25.13 13.31
N ALA A 316 -28.19 -24.47 14.38
CA ALA A 316 -29.09 -23.92 15.42
C ALA A 316 -29.87 -22.68 14.95
N LEU A 317 -29.62 -22.20 13.72
CA LEU A 317 -30.18 -20.97 13.17
C LEU A 317 -31.13 -21.21 12.01
N ARG A 318 -31.39 -22.47 11.60
CA ARG A 318 -32.12 -22.82 10.37
C ARG A 318 -33.40 -21.99 10.16
N ASP A 319 -34.27 -21.88 11.16
CA ASP A 319 -35.54 -21.14 11.06
C ASP A 319 -35.39 -19.61 11.02
N ARG A 320 -34.16 -19.09 11.08
CA ARG A 320 -33.82 -17.67 11.19
C ARG A 320 -32.84 -17.22 10.11
N ILE A 321 -32.50 -18.07 9.15
CA ILE A 321 -31.55 -17.75 8.09
C ILE A 321 -32.17 -16.73 7.13
N THR A 322 -31.45 -15.64 6.91
CA THR A 322 -31.66 -14.71 5.80
C THR A 322 -30.56 -14.90 4.77
N LEU A 323 -30.86 -14.69 3.51
CA LEU A 323 -29.87 -14.70 2.44
C LEU A 323 -29.78 -13.32 1.81
N CYS A 324 -28.65 -13.03 1.18
CA CYS A 324 -28.56 -11.97 0.20
C CYS A 324 -27.64 -12.39 -0.94
N LEU A 325 -28.05 -12.02 -2.16
CA LEU A 325 -27.29 -12.25 -3.38
C LEU A 325 -26.78 -10.92 -3.93
N ASP A 326 -25.54 -10.93 -4.39
CA ASP A 326 -24.97 -9.81 -5.15
C ASP A 326 -24.10 -10.33 -6.30
N VAL A 327 -23.83 -9.47 -7.28
CA VAL A 327 -23.10 -9.79 -8.52
C VAL A 327 -21.94 -8.80 -8.66
N SER A 328 -20.81 -9.26 -9.18
CA SER A 328 -19.67 -8.40 -9.51
C SER A 328 -20.00 -7.46 -10.67
N SER A 329 -19.33 -6.30 -10.73
CA SER A 329 -19.60 -5.28 -11.75
C SER A 329 -19.32 -5.74 -13.19
N ASP A 330 -18.43 -6.72 -13.37
CA ASP A 330 -18.07 -7.33 -14.65
C ASP A 330 -18.89 -8.59 -14.98
N LEU A 331 -19.84 -8.96 -14.11
CA LEU A 331 -20.69 -10.15 -14.22
C LEU A 331 -19.93 -11.48 -14.24
N LYS A 332 -18.68 -11.51 -13.77
CA LYS A 332 -17.84 -12.72 -13.70
C LYS A 332 -17.85 -13.42 -12.34
N HIS A 333 -18.59 -12.89 -11.37
CA HIS A 333 -18.73 -13.50 -10.06
C HIS A 333 -20.09 -13.18 -9.45
N VAL A 334 -20.71 -14.17 -8.84
CA VAL A 334 -21.99 -14.05 -8.14
C VAL A 334 -21.86 -14.72 -6.78
N SER A 335 -22.23 -14.01 -5.71
CA SER A 335 -22.16 -14.52 -4.35
C SER A 335 -23.53 -14.57 -3.70
N LEU A 336 -23.80 -15.66 -2.99
CA LEU A 336 -24.93 -15.84 -2.09
C LEU A 336 -24.41 -16.07 -0.67
N VAL A 337 -24.78 -15.18 0.24
CA VAL A 337 -24.33 -15.22 1.63
C VAL A 337 -25.52 -15.34 2.56
N ALA A 338 -25.40 -16.20 3.56
CA ALA A 338 -26.37 -16.44 4.61
C ALA A 338 -25.99 -15.71 5.89
N ALA A 339 -26.99 -15.25 6.63
CA ALA A 339 -26.80 -14.72 7.97
C ALA A 339 -27.91 -15.19 8.92
N GLY A 340 -27.56 -15.33 10.21
CA GLY A 340 -28.53 -15.66 11.26
C GLY A 340 -28.09 -15.11 12.62
N GLN A 341 -29.03 -14.53 13.36
CA GLN A 341 -28.75 -14.01 14.70
C GLN A 341 -28.75 -15.12 15.75
N ARG A 342 -27.62 -15.26 16.44
CA ARG A 342 -27.41 -16.19 17.56
C ARG A 342 -28.15 -15.73 18.82
N GLN A 343 -28.30 -16.64 19.77
CA GLN A 343 -28.92 -16.34 21.07
C GLN A 343 -28.13 -15.31 21.89
N ASP A 344 -26.81 -15.22 21.70
CA ASP A 344 -25.94 -14.22 22.34
C ASP A 344 -25.99 -12.84 21.67
N GLY A 345 -26.89 -12.65 20.69
CA GLY A 345 -27.09 -11.41 19.97
C GLY A 345 -26.11 -11.17 18.81
N ARG A 346 -25.05 -11.98 18.69
CA ARG A 346 -24.12 -11.88 17.55
C ARG A 346 -24.76 -12.46 16.28
N VAL A 347 -24.32 -11.98 15.12
CA VAL A 347 -24.80 -12.48 13.83
C VAL A 347 -23.75 -13.38 13.21
N ARG A 348 -24.12 -14.63 12.91
CA ARG A 348 -23.28 -15.54 12.13
C ARG A 348 -23.49 -15.28 10.64
N VAL A 349 -22.41 -15.24 9.87
CA VAL A 349 -22.43 -15.03 8.42
C VAL A 349 -21.57 -16.09 7.72
N GLU A 350 -22.10 -16.70 6.66
CA GLU A 350 -21.37 -17.70 5.86
C GLU A 350 -21.75 -17.61 4.37
N PRO A 351 -20.77 -17.71 3.45
CA PRO A 351 -21.06 -17.94 2.04
C PRO A 351 -21.72 -19.31 1.85
N VAL A 352 -22.79 -19.34 1.07
CA VAL A 352 -23.53 -20.58 0.75
C VAL A 352 -23.60 -20.85 -0.74
N GLY A 353 -23.15 -19.91 -1.57
CA GLY A 353 -22.98 -20.09 -3.01
C GLY A 353 -22.02 -19.04 -3.60
N ALA A 354 -21.20 -19.48 -4.54
CA ALA A 354 -20.33 -18.64 -5.35
C ALA A 354 -20.28 -19.23 -6.77
N TRP A 355 -20.42 -18.39 -7.79
CA TRP A 355 -20.48 -18.82 -9.19
C TRP A 355 -19.72 -17.85 -10.10
N ASP A 356 -19.21 -18.35 -11.22
CA ASP A 356 -18.42 -17.58 -12.18
C ASP A 356 -19.28 -16.80 -13.18
N SER A 357 -20.61 -16.95 -13.12
CA SER A 357 -21.54 -16.21 -13.97
C SER A 357 -22.98 -16.18 -13.43
N PRO A 358 -23.77 -15.17 -13.85
CA PRO A 358 -25.21 -15.13 -13.62
C PRO A 358 -25.96 -16.39 -14.10
N ASP A 359 -25.57 -17.01 -15.20
CA ASP A 359 -26.24 -18.21 -15.73
C ASP A 359 -26.04 -19.43 -14.83
N GLN A 360 -24.83 -19.62 -14.30
CA GLN A 360 -24.56 -20.67 -13.32
C GLN A 360 -25.39 -20.45 -12.05
N ALA A 361 -25.46 -19.19 -11.58
CA ALA A 361 -26.29 -18.84 -10.42
C ALA A 361 -27.78 -19.12 -10.70
N ARG A 362 -28.32 -18.73 -11.86
CA ARG A 362 -29.72 -19.01 -12.25
C ARG A 362 -30.06 -20.49 -12.18
N ALA A 363 -29.16 -21.34 -12.68
CA ALA A 363 -29.36 -22.79 -12.69
C ALA A 363 -29.34 -23.39 -11.28
N ALA A 364 -28.45 -22.91 -10.40
CA ALA A 364 -28.24 -23.49 -9.08
C ALA A 364 -29.17 -22.94 -7.98
N LEU A 365 -29.65 -21.69 -8.13
CA LEU A 365 -30.36 -20.97 -7.08
C LEU A 365 -31.67 -21.66 -6.64
N PRO A 366 -32.54 -22.19 -7.53
CA PRO A 366 -33.80 -22.81 -7.11
C PRO A 366 -33.62 -23.99 -6.14
N ASP A 367 -32.69 -24.90 -6.45
CA ASP A 367 -32.38 -26.06 -5.62
C ASP A 367 -31.79 -25.63 -4.28
N LEU A 368 -30.89 -24.65 -4.29
CA LEU A 368 -30.25 -24.16 -3.08
C LEU A 368 -31.25 -23.46 -2.15
N LEU A 369 -32.15 -22.65 -2.68
CA LEU A 369 -33.22 -22.01 -1.91
C LEU A 369 -34.20 -23.03 -1.34
N THR A 370 -34.49 -24.10 -2.07
CA THR A 370 -35.33 -25.20 -1.58
C THR A 370 -34.68 -25.93 -0.40
N ARG A 371 -33.35 -26.15 -0.45
CA ARG A 371 -32.60 -26.80 0.64
C ARG A 371 -32.44 -25.92 1.88
N ILE A 372 -32.22 -24.62 1.69
CA ILE A 372 -31.98 -23.68 2.79
C ILE A 372 -33.30 -23.22 3.43
N ASP A 373 -34.37 -23.09 2.63
CA ASP A 373 -35.66 -22.47 2.98
C ASP A 373 -35.50 -21.18 3.79
N PRO A 374 -34.86 -20.14 3.23
CA PRO A 374 -34.57 -18.93 3.97
C PRO A 374 -35.85 -18.17 4.31
N ARG A 375 -35.78 -17.36 5.37
CA ARG A 375 -36.85 -16.42 5.71
C ARG A 375 -37.05 -15.37 4.62
N VAL A 376 -35.95 -14.90 4.05
CA VAL A 376 -35.93 -13.91 2.97
C VAL A 376 -34.66 -14.09 2.14
N LEU A 377 -34.74 -13.71 0.86
CA LEU A 377 -33.60 -13.45 -0.01
C LEU A 377 -33.54 -11.97 -0.40
N GLY A 378 -32.52 -11.27 0.08
CA GLY A 378 -32.21 -9.89 -0.28
C GLY A 378 -31.39 -9.74 -1.55
N TRP A 379 -31.53 -8.61 -2.25
CA TRP A 379 -30.65 -8.23 -3.35
C TRP A 379 -30.71 -6.73 -3.62
N PHE A 380 -29.72 -6.17 -4.31
CA PHE A 380 -29.58 -4.73 -4.55
C PHE A 380 -29.97 -4.35 -5.99
N PRO A 381 -31.20 -3.87 -6.27
CA PRO A 381 -31.64 -3.53 -7.63
C PRO A 381 -30.91 -2.35 -8.27
N GLY A 382 -30.27 -1.48 -7.47
CA GLY A 382 -29.45 -0.38 -7.97
C GLY A 382 -27.99 -0.76 -8.27
N GLY A 383 -27.64 -2.04 -8.13
CA GLY A 383 -26.30 -2.58 -8.35
C GLY A 383 -26.25 -3.65 -9.46
N PRO A 384 -25.12 -4.34 -9.63
CA PRO A 384 -24.95 -5.34 -10.69
C PRO A 384 -25.90 -6.54 -10.55
N ALA A 385 -26.43 -6.80 -9.35
CA ALA A 385 -27.50 -7.79 -9.13
C ALA A 385 -28.75 -7.54 -9.99
N ALA A 386 -28.92 -6.34 -10.55
CA ALA A 386 -29.95 -6.05 -11.55
C ALA A 386 -29.90 -7.00 -12.77
N ALA A 387 -28.74 -7.59 -13.09
CA ALA A 387 -28.60 -8.61 -14.13
C ALA A 387 -29.47 -9.86 -13.88
N LEU A 388 -29.81 -10.14 -12.62
CA LEU A 388 -30.68 -11.25 -12.18
C LEU A 388 -32.06 -10.77 -11.73
N ALA A 389 -32.44 -9.51 -11.99
CA ALA A 389 -33.64 -8.91 -11.41
C ALA A 389 -34.94 -9.65 -11.78
N ALA A 390 -35.10 -10.08 -13.04
CA ALA A 390 -36.29 -10.78 -13.47
C ALA A 390 -36.43 -12.15 -12.77
N ASP A 391 -35.31 -12.87 -12.66
CA ASP A 391 -35.23 -14.16 -11.97
C ASP A 391 -35.58 -13.99 -10.48
N LEU A 392 -34.95 -13.03 -9.81
CA LEU A 392 -35.13 -12.77 -8.38
C LEU A 392 -36.54 -12.27 -8.03
N ARG A 393 -37.18 -11.49 -8.90
CA ARG A 393 -38.58 -11.05 -8.72
C ARG A 393 -39.59 -12.17 -8.94
N GLY A 394 -39.24 -13.19 -9.72
CA GLY A 394 -40.07 -14.37 -9.91
C GLY A 394 -40.08 -15.33 -8.71
N LEU A 395 -39.13 -15.17 -7.78
CA LEU A 395 -39.02 -16.02 -6.59
C LEU A 395 -39.93 -15.52 -5.45
N SER A 396 -40.37 -16.46 -4.61
CA SER A 396 -41.05 -16.15 -3.35
C SER A 396 -40.06 -15.71 -2.27
N LYS A 397 -40.53 -14.95 -1.27
CA LYS A 397 -39.73 -14.45 -0.13
C LYS A 397 -38.52 -13.58 -0.51
N THR A 398 -38.62 -12.74 -1.55
CA THR A 398 -37.54 -11.82 -1.93
C THR A 398 -37.77 -10.39 -1.44
N VAL A 399 -36.68 -9.67 -1.16
CA VAL A 399 -36.70 -8.25 -0.76
C VAL A 399 -35.65 -7.48 -1.57
N GLU A 400 -36.06 -6.35 -2.13
CA GLU A 400 -35.18 -5.39 -2.78
C GLU A 400 -34.61 -4.40 -1.75
N LEU A 401 -33.28 -4.40 -1.58
CA LEU A 401 -32.53 -3.42 -0.78
C LEU A 401 -32.25 -2.19 -1.65
N LYS A 402 -33.08 -1.16 -1.54
CA LYS A 402 -33.11 -0.03 -2.48
C LYS A 402 -31.86 0.84 -2.34
N ALA A 403 -31.61 1.69 -3.34
CA ALA A 403 -30.43 2.55 -3.40
C ALA A 403 -30.23 3.41 -2.13
N GLY A 404 -31.33 3.90 -1.53
CA GLY A 404 -31.29 4.67 -0.28
C GLY A 404 -30.84 3.86 0.94
N ASP A 405 -30.99 2.54 0.93
CA ASP A 405 -30.61 1.65 2.03
C ASP A 405 -29.12 1.27 1.97
N VAL A 406 -28.50 1.35 0.80
CA VAL A 406 -27.12 0.85 0.59
C VAL A 406 -26.11 1.45 1.57
N PRO A 407 -26.08 2.78 1.84
CA PRO A 407 -25.16 3.33 2.81
C PRO A 407 -25.38 2.78 4.23
N SER A 408 -26.64 2.63 4.67
CA SER A 408 -26.94 2.12 6.02
C SER A 408 -26.64 0.63 6.16
N VAL A 409 -26.83 -0.16 5.10
CA VAL A 409 -26.43 -1.57 5.03
C VAL A 409 -24.91 -1.72 5.17
N CYS A 410 -24.13 -0.97 4.36
CA CYS A 410 -22.67 -1.06 4.38
C CYS A 410 -22.08 -0.58 5.72
N GLN A 411 -22.53 0.59 6.20
CA GLN A 411 -22.07 1.17 7.47
C GLN A 411 -22.48 0.31 8.66
N GLY A 412 -23.73 -0.18 8.66
CA GLY A 412 -24.24 -1.06 9.69
C GLY A 412 -23.46 -2.37 9.78
N PHE A 413 -23.01 -2.92 8.65
CA PHE A 413 -22.14 -4.10 8.65
C PHE A 413 -20.77 -3.82 9.24
N ALA A 414 -20.11 -2.74 8.82
CA ALA A 414 -18.81 -2.34 9.36
C ALA A 414 -18.86 -2.10 10.87
N GLU A 415 -19.93 -1.47 11.35
CA GLU A 415 -20.18 -1.24 12.77
C GLU A 415 -20.31 -2.56 13.55
N GLN A 416 -21.01 -3.57 13.02
CA GLN A 416 -21.08 -4.90 13.66
C GLN A 416 -19.72 -5.58 13.75
N VAL A 417 -18.87 -5.42 12.72
CA VAL A 417 -17.50 -5.96 12.73
C VAL A 417 -16.66 -5.25 13.78
N THR A 418 -16.61 -3.91 13.76
CA THR A 418 -15.85 -3.11 14.74
C THR A 418 -16.28 -3.41 16.18
N ALA A 419 -17.59 -3.55 16.41
CA ALA A 419 -18.13 -3.87 17.73
C ALA A 419 -18.03 -5.36 18.11
N ARG A 420 -17.42 -6.20 17.26
CA ARG A 420 -17.26 -7.65 17.45
C ARG A 420 -18.58 -8.38 17.70
N ARG A 421 -19.65 -7.92 17.05
CA ARG A 421 -20.99 -8.54 17.09
C ARG A 421 -21.28 -9.44 15.91
N LEU A 422 -20.27 -9.69 15.08
CA LEU A 422 -20.33 -10.62 13.97
C LEU A 422 -19.50 -11.87 14.31
N VAL A 423 -19.83 -13.00 13.71
CA VAL A 423 -19.02 -14.22 13.72
C VAL A 423 -19.04 -14.85 12.32
N HIS A 424 -17.89 -15.26 11.78
CA HIS A 424 -17.79 -15.82 10.44
C HIS A 424 -16.88 -17.05 10.40
N SER A 425 -17.06 -17.91 9.40
CA SER A 425 -16.32 -19.18 9.24
C SER A 425 -14.84 -19.04 8.89
N ASN A 426 -14.31 -17.81 8.79
CA ASN A 426 -13.01 -17.50 8.19
C ASN A 426 -12.90 -17.94 6.71
N ASP A 427 -14.00 -17.83 5.97
CA ASP A 427 -14.06 -18.21 4.56
C ASP A 427 -13.10 -17.40 3.67
N PRO A 428 -12.29 -18.04 2.80
CA PRO A 428 -11.32 -17.35 1.96
C PRO A 428 -11.92 -16.30 1.02
N LEU A 429 -13.11 -16.54 0.45
CA LEU A 429 -13.77 -15.61 -0.47
C LEU A 429 -14.19 -14.33 0.26
N LEU A 430 -14.83 -14.46 1.42
CA LEU A 430 -15.19 -13.28 2.22
C LEU A 430 -13.96 -12.53 2.70
N ASN A 431 -12.94 -13.24 3.16
CA ASN A 431 -11.69 -12.62 3.62
C ASN A 431 -11.05 -11.77 2.51
N ALA A 432 -10.95 -12.30 1.30
CA ALA A 432 -10.42 -11.58 0.15
C ALA A 432 -11.24 -10.33 -0.18
N HIS A 433 -12.58 -10.44 -0.21
CA HIS A 433 -13.45 -9.31 -0.52
C HIS A 433 -13.42 -8.23 0.59
N VAL A 434 -13.28 -8.64 1.85
CA VAL A 434 -13.12 -7.73 2.99
C VAL A 434 -11.78 -7.00 2.95
N SER A 435 -10.68 -7.67 2.61
CA SER A 435 -9.34 -7.06 2.56
C SER A 435 -9.13 -6.07 1.43
N GLN A 436 -9.91 -6.17 0.35
CA GLN A 436 -9.73 -5.32 -0.84
C GLN A 436 -10.76 -4.18 -0.96
N THR A 437 -11.90 -4.29 -0.27
CA THR A 437 -12.99 -3.32 -0.44
C THR A 437 -12.68 -2.03 0.32
N THR A 438 -12.84 -0.89 -0.36
CA THR A 438 -12.65 0.46 0.22
C THR A 438 -13.98 1.21 0.38
N LYS A 439 -13.96 2.39 1.01
CA LYS A 439 -15.16 3.23 1.19
C LYS A 439 -15.35 4.15 -0.02
N LEU A 440 -16.59 4.26 -0.49
CA LEU A 440 -17.05 5.32 -1.41
C LEU A 440 -17.95 6.29 -0.63
N THR A 441 -17.43 7.48 -0.34
CA THR A 441 -18.13 8.54 0.42
C THR A 441 -19.12 9.32 -0.45
N SER A 442 -20.24 9.73 0.14
CA SER A 442 -21.25 10.59 -0.48
C SER A 442 -22.03 11.33 0.60
N GLY A 443 -21.92 12.66 0.63
CA GLY A 443 -22.40 13.46 1.76
C GLY A 443 -21.74 13.01 3.07
N ASP A 444 -22.54 12.87 4.13
CA ASP A 444 -22.08 12.39 5.44
C ASP A 444 -22.00 10.85 5.54
N GLY A 445 -22.47 10.13 4.50
CA GLY A 445 -22.49 8.68 4.47
C GLY A 445 -21.42 8.07 3.57
N TRP A 446 -21.29 6.75 3.63
CA TRP A 446 -20.48 5.99 2.70
C TRP A 446 -21.07 4.60 2.45
N ARG A 447 -20.64 3.99 1.35
CA ARG A 447 -20.92 2.59 0.98
C ARG A 447 -19.65 1.89 0.52
N PHE A 448 -19.68 0.57 0.38
CA PHE A 448 -18.57 -0.15 -0.24
C PHE A 448 -18.30 0.35 -1.66
N SER A 449 -17.03 0.58 -1.97
CA SER A 449 -16.61 0.93 -3.32
C SER A 449 -16.66 -0.32 -4.20
N ARG A 450 -17.38 -0.23 -5.32
CA ARG A 450 -17.31 -1.21 -6.41
C ARG A 450 -16.21 -0.90 -7.45
N ARG A 451 -15.41 0.15 -7.19
CA ARG A 451 -14.27 0.55 -8.03
C ARG A 451 -13.00 -0.06 -7.44
N GLY A 452 -12.21 -0.73 -8.29
CA GLY A 452 -10.99 -1.44 -7.91
C GLY A 452 -10.72 -2.58 -8.90
N LEU A 453 -9.59 -3.28 -8.75
CA LEU A 453 -9.26 -4.45 -9.56
C LEU A 453 -9.92 -5.74 -9.04
N GLY A 454 -10.37 -5.77 -7.78
CA GLY A 454 -11.03 -6.91 -7.16
C GLY A 454 -12.56 -6.83 -7.09
N HIS A 455 -13.19 -7.96 -6.80
CA HIS A 455 -14.65 -8.07 -6.62
C HIS A 455 -15.06 -7.76 -5.17
N CYS A 456 -16.30 -7.32 -4.95
CA CYS A 456 -16.81 -7.02 -3.60
C CYS A 456 -18.22 -7.55 -3.37
N ASP A 457 -18.74 -8.36 -4.29
CA ASP A 457 -20.12 -8.86 -4.24
C ASP A 457 -20.36 -9.78 -3.05
N ALA A 458 -19.41 -10.65 -2.67
CA ALA A 458 -19.53 -11.42 -1.42
C ALA A 458 -19.67 -10.53 -0.17
N LEU A 459 -18.98 -9.38 -0.10
CA LEU A 459 -19.11 -8.44 1.01
C LEU A 459 -20.45 -7.69 0.97
N TYR A 460 -20.95 -7.33 -0.21
CA TYR A 460 -22.29 -6.78 -0.37
C TYR A 460 -23.37 -7.78 0.07
N ALA A 461 -23.27 -9.02 -0.37
CA ALA A 461 -24.14 -10.12 0.04
C ALA A 461 -24.07 -10.38 1.56
N ALA A 462 -22.89 -10.35 2.16
CA ALA A 462 -22.73 -10.43 3.61
C ALA A 462 -23.41 -9.27 4.35
N ALA A 463 -23.21 -8.04 3.90
CA ALA A 463 -23.84 -6.88 4.52
C ALA A 463 -25.36 -6.89 4.38
N GLY A 464 -25.88 -7.24 3.20
CA GLY A 464 -27.32 -7.36 2.96
C GLY A 464 -27.98 -8.45 3.79
N SER A 465 -27.37 -9.63 3.88
CA SER A 465 -27.90 -10.74 4.69
C SER A 465 -27.90 -10.40 6.17
N VAL A 466 -26.81 -9.84 6.71
CA VAL A 466 -26.71 -9.37 8.11
C VAL A 466 -27.72 -8.27 8.41
N HIS A 467 -27.91 -7.32 7.50
CA HIS A 467 -28.92 -6.28 7.65
C HIS A 467 -30.32 -6.91 7.80
N LEU A 468 -30.69 -7.83 6.90
CA LEU A 468 -31.98 -8.51 6.94
C LEU A 468 -32.16 -9.37 8.19
N ALA A 469 -31.10 -10.06 8.64
CA ALA A 469 -31.15 -10.87 9.87
C ALA A 469 -31.45 -10.02 11.11
N ARG A 470 -31.05 -8.75 11.10
CA ARG A 470 -31.22 -7.81 12.22
C ARG A 470 -32.51 -6.99 12.15
N THR A 471 -33.05 -6.75 10.96
CA THR A 471 -34.23 -5.90 10.76
C THR A 471 -35.53 -6.68 10.59
N LEU A 472 -35.47 -7.95 10.21
CA LEU A 472 -36.67 -8.76 10.09
C LEU A 472 -37.19 -9.20 11.47
N PRO A 473 -38.50 -9.01 11.76
CA PRO A 473 -39.08 -9.38 13.04
C PRO A 473 -38.92 -10.88 13.30
N VAL A 474 -38.60 -11.26 14.55
CA VAL A 474 -38.52 -12.66 14.98
C VAL A 474 -39.87 -13.33 14.74
N SER A 475 -39.89 -14.51 14.12
CA SER A 475 -41.12 -15.29 13.94
C SER A 475 -41.70 -15.59 15.32
N VAL A 476 -42.80 -14.92 15.69
CA VAL A 476 -43.61 -15.30 16.84
C VAL A 476 -44.36 -16.55 16.39
N GLY A 477 -44.00 -17.71 16.94
CA GLY A 477 -44.74 -18.95 16.66
C GLY A 477 -46.24 -18.75 16.89
N LYS A 478 -47.08 -19.59 16.25
CA LYS A 478 -48.55 -19.50 16.34
C LYS A 478 -48.97 -19.22 17.79
N PRO A 479 -49.77 -18.18 18.05
CA PRO A 479 -50.19 -17.86 19.42
C PRO A 479 -50.83 -19.10 20.05
N ARG A 480 -50.29 -19.54 21.20
CA ARG A 480 -50.98 -20.53 22.02
C ARG A 480 -52.21 -19.84 22.60
N ILE A 481 -53.39 -20.23 22.13
CA ILE A 481 -54.65 -19.84 22.77
C ILE A 481 -54.64 -20.50 24.16
N ILE A 482 -54.39 -19.71 25.19
CA ILE A 482 -54.61 -20.14 26.57
C ILE A 482 -56.11 -19.96 26.81
N VAL A 483 -56.87 -21.04 26.70
CA VAL A 483 -58.26 -21.04 27.19
C VAL A 483 -58.17 -21.11 28.71
N ALA A 484 -58.63 -20.07 29.40
CA ALA A 484 -58.74 -20.08 30.85
C ALA A 484 -59.71 -21.20 31.26
N ALA A 485 -59.27 -22.05 32.20
CA ALA A 485 -60.08 -23.11 32.79
C ALA A 485 -61.12 -22.55 33.75
#